data_AF-A0ABD5YE73-F1
#
_entry.id   AF-A0ABD5YE73-F1
#
_cell.length_a   1.000
_cell.length_b   1.000
_cell.length_c   1.000
_cell.angle_alpha   90.00
_cell.angle_beta   90.00
_cell.angle_gamma   90.00
#
_symmetry.space_group_name_H-M   'P 1'
#
loop_
_entity.id
_entity.type
_entity.pdbx_description
1 polymer ?
#
loop_
_entity_poly.entity_id
_entity_poly.type
_entity_poly.pdbx_seq_one_letter_code
_entity_poly.pdbx_strand_id
1 'polypeptide(L)'
;MHRWGHFGAALLVYAPVGATLLAGGFDAAALVGGLVVVSLSTLPDVDHGLPFVEHRGATHTVGFALLVGVVVGAAGVALGASTAGSLAPSGGAGVSLDTVGGLPTAGRLGAFGFLLGVLAVASHLLGDVLTPKGITPFRPVSRAHYTVSLCRADNVAANLVLLTAGVAVTVAVLLAARL
;
A
#
# COMPACT_ATOMS: atom_id res chain seq x y z
N MET A 1 16.04 -0.19 -0.82
CA MET A 1 16.58 0.47 0.41
C MET A 1 16.57 -0.56 1.53
N HIS A 2 16.84 -0.20 2.78
CA HIS A 2 16.52 -1.12 3.89
C HIS A 2 15.06 -0.94 4.32
N ARG A 3 14.57 -1.92 5.09
CA ARG A 3 13.19 -1.99 5.61
C ARG A 3 12.66 -0.66 6.17
N TRP A 4 13.48 0.09 6.90
CA TRP A 4 13.07 1.37 7.51
C TRP A 4 12.76 2.44 6.47
N GLY A 5 13.59 2.55 5.42
CA GLY A 5 13.30 3.46 4.31
C GLY A 5 12.02 3.08 3.58
N HIS A 6 11.76 1.77 3.39
CA HIS A 6 10.52 1.30 2.75
C HIS A 6 9.28 1.55 3.61
N PHE A 7 9.34 1.40 4.93
CA PHE A 7 8.24 1.77 5.82
C PHE A 7 7.95 3.27 5.75
N GLY A 8 8.98 4.11 5.72
CA GLY A 8 8.82 5.56 5.51
C GLY A 8 8.16 5.90 4.18
N ALA A 9 8.66 5.31 3.09
CA ALA A 9 8.07 5.50 1.75
C ALA A 9 6.61 5.03 1.69
N ALA A 10 6.28 3.91 2.32
CA ALA A 10 4.92 3.38 2.42
C ALA A 10 3.98 4.34 3.15
N LEU A 11 4.41 4.89 4.29
CA LEU A 11 3.64 5.90 5.03
C LEU A 11 3.40 7.17 4.18
N LEU A 12 4.44 7.67 3.49
CA LEU A 12 4.32 8.86 2.63
C LEU A 12 3.37 8.65 1.46
N VAL A 13 3.47 7.50 0.78
CA VAL A 13 2.61 7.16 -0.36
C VAL A 13 1.17 6.92 0.08
N TYR A 14 0.96 6.34 1.26
CA TYR A 14 -0.37 6.08 1.80
C TYR A 14 -1.04 7.33 2.39
N ALA A 15 -0.27 8.29 2.90
CA ALA A 15 -0.78 9.49 3.58
C ALA A 15 -1.96 10.19 2.87
N PRO A 16 -1.94 10.48 1.55
CA PRO A 16 -3.09 11.10 0.88
C PRO A 16 -4.35 10.23 0.91
N VAL A 17 -4.23 8.90 0.83
CA VAL A 17 -5.36 7.98 0.93
C VAL A 17 -5.89 7.92 2.36
N GLY A 18 -5.00 7.87 3.35
CA GLY A 18 -5.39 7.96 4.76
C GLY A 18 -6.15 9.26 5.05
N ALA A 19 -5.66 10.38 4.54
CA ALA A 19 -6.28 11.69 4.72
C ALA A 19 -7.69 11.76 4.09
N THR A 20 -7.87 11.25 2.87
CA THR A 20 -9.19 11.25 2.22
C THR A 20 -10.18 10.34 2.94
N LEU A 21 -9.74 9.19 3.45
CA LEU A 21 -10.58 8.30 4.25
C LEU A 21 -11.00 8.93 5.57
N LEU A 22 -10.08 9.58 6.28
CA LEU A 22 -10.38 10.28 7.54
C LEU A 22 -11.33 11.46 7.32
N ALA A 23 -11.12 12.26 6.27
CA ALA A 23 -12.04 13.34 5.91
C ALA A 23 -13.45 12.82 5.55
N GLY A 24 -13.55 11.59 5.06
CA GLY A 24 -14.82 10.91 4.81
C GLY A 24 -15.42 10.18 6.02
N GLY A 25 -14.80 10.24 7.20
CA GLY A 25 -15.24 9.55 8.42
C GLY A 25 -14.96 8.04 8.45
N PHE A 26 -14.10 7.53 7.56
CA PHE A 26 -13.74 6.12 7.46
C PHE A 26 -12.50 5.78 8.29
N ASP A 27 -12.48 6.16 9.57
CA ASP A 27 -11.33 6.04 10.49
C ASP A 27 -10.73 4.62 10.53
N ALA A 28 -11.56 3.59 10.66
CA ALA A 28 -11.11 2.20 10.70
C ALA A 28 -10.44 1.78 9.37
N ALA A 29 -11.00 2.18 8.23
CA ALA A 29 -10.42 1.87 6.93
C ALA A 29 -9.09 2.62 6.71
N ALA A 30 -8.96 3.85 7.20
CA ALA A 30 -7.71 4.62 7.15
C ALA A 30 -6.60 3.92 7.96
N LEU A 31 -6.91 3.45 9.18
CA LEU A 31 -5.93 2.75 10.02
C LEU A 31 -5.55 1.38 9.45
N VAL A 32 -6.55 0.56 9.08
CA VAL A 32 -6.31 -0.78 8.51
C VAL A 32 -5.58 -0.68 7.19
N GLY A 33 -5.95 0.28 6.34
CA GLY A 33 -5.29 0.48 5.05
C GLY A 33 -3.82 0.84 5.21
N GLY A 34 -3.50 1.76 6.13
CA GLY A 34 -2.11 2.11 6.43
C GLY A 34 -1.31 0.93 6.95
N LEU A 35 -1.90 0.14 7.85
CA LEU A 35 -1.28 -1.07 8.38
C LEU A 35 -0.99 -2.09 7.26
N VAL A 36 -1.94 -2.34 6.36
CA VAL A 36 -1.76 -3.25 5.23
C VAL A 36 -0.64 -2.77 4.31
N VAL A 37 -0.64 -1.48 3.95
CA VAL A 37 0.36 -0.91 3.02
C VAL A 37 1.76 -1.00 3.61
N VAL A 38 1.95 -0.64 4.88
CA VAL A 38 3.25 -0.74 5.56
C VAL A 38 3.68 -2.19 5.76
N SER A 39 2.76 -3.09 6.14
CA SER A 39 3.08 -4.50 6.37
C SER A 39 3.55 -5.21 5.09
N LEU A 40 2.99 -4.83 3.94
CA LEU A 40 3.33 -5.41 2.65
C LEU A 40 4.43 -4.64 1.90
N SER A 41 4.94 -3.52 2.42
CA SER A 41 5.88 -2.67 1.70
C SER A 41 7.27 -3.29 1.50
N THR A 42 7.59 -4.39 2.19
CA THR A 42 8.84 -5.16 1.98
C THR A 42 8.60 -6.49 1.29
N LEU A 43 7.37 -6.74 0.81
CA LEU A 43 7.02 -7.99 0.14
C LEU A 43 7.90 -8.28 -1.09
N PRO A 44 8.25 -7.31 -1.96
CA PRO A 44 9.14 -7.58 -3.09
C PRO A 44 10.49 -8.17 -2.70
N ASP A 45 11.07 -7.71 -1.57
CA ASP A 45 12.39 -8.14 -1.08
C ASP A 45 12.41 -9.54 -0.46
N VAL A 46 11.26 -10.21 -0.34
CA VAL A 46 11.23 -11.64 0.01
C VAL A 46 11.98 -12.48 -1.03
N ASP A 47 12.15 -11.96 -2.25
CA ASP A 47 12.96 -12.56 -3.31
C ASP A 47 14.41 -12.87 -2.92
N HIS A 48 14.99 -12.15 -1.95
CA HIS A 48 16.33 -12.42 -1.44
C HIS A 48 16.49 -13.84 -0.86
N GLY A 49 15.38 -14.43 -0.38
CA GLY A 49 15.37 -15.78 0.20
C GLY A 49 14.86 -16.86 -0.75
N LEU A 50 14.42 -16.52 -1.96
CA LEU A 50 13.78 -17.46 -2.87
C LEU A 50 14.80 -18.01 -3.89
N PRO A 51 15.00 -19.35 -3.95
CA PRO A 51 15.84 -19.92 -4.99
C PRO A 51 15.20 -19.65 -6.36
N PHE A 52 16.05 -19.37 -7.35
CA PHE A 52 15.66 -19.11 -8.75
C PHE A 52 14.88 -17.80 -9.00
N VAL A 53 14.67 -16.95 -8.00
CA VAL A 53 14.10 -15.61 -8.19
C VAL A 53 15.22 -14.59 -8.19
N GLU A 54 15.41 -13.90 -9.31
CA GLU A 54 16.34 -12.78 -9.38
C GLU A 54 15.83 -11.62 -8.53
N HIS A 55 16.65 -11.14 -7.61
CA HIS A 55 16.31 -9.95 -6.83
C HIS A 55 16.29 -8.71 -7.72
N ARG A 56 15.20 -7.92 -7.65
CA ARG A 56 14.84 -6.87 -8.62
C ARG A 56 14.49 -7.37 -10.02
N GLY A 57 14.11 -8.63 -10.11
CA GLY A 57 13.50 -9.25 -11.27
C GLY A 57 11.98 -9.05 -11.28
N ALA A 58 11.23 -10.15 -11.28
CA ALA A 58 9.78 -10.15 -11.43
C ALA A 58 9.04 -9.43 -10.28
N THR A 59 9.54 -9.55 -9.06
CA THR A 59 9.01 -8.95 -7.82
C THR A 59 9.06 -7.42 -7.79
N HIS A 60 10.00 -6.81 -8.52
CA HIS A 60 10.16 -5.35 -8.57
C HIS A 60 9.56 -4.75 -9.85
N THR A 61 8.36 -5.19 -10.21
CA THR A 61 7.63 -4.74 -11.41
C THR A 61 6.23 -4.21 -11.11
N VAL A 62 5.69 -3.42 -12.04
CA VAL A 62 4.28 -3.03 -12.05
C VAL A 62 3.38 -4.26 -12.15
N GLY A 63 3.80 -5.29 -12.91
CA GLY A 63 3.07 -6.55 -12.99
C GLY A 63 2.91 -7.21 -11.62
N PHE A 64 3.97 -7.25 -10.81
CA PHE A 64 3.90 -7.75 -9.45
C PHE A 64 3.03 -6.86 -8.53
N ALA A 65 3.10 -5.53 -8.69
CA ALA A 65 2.22 -4.62 -7.96
C ALA A 65 0.73 -4.90 -8.26
N LEU A 66 0.39 -5.11 -9.53
CA LEU A 66 -0.97 -5.48 -9.95
C LEU A 66 -1.37 -6.86 -9.41
N LEU A 67 -0.47 -7.84 -9.42
CA LEU A 67 -0.72 -9.17 -8.86
C LEU A 67 -1.04 -9.10 -7.36
N VAL A 68 -0.22 -8.40 -6.58
CA VAL A 68 -0.44 -8.19 -5.14
C VAL A 68 -1.74 -7.42 -4.91
N GLY A 69 -2.02 -6.40 -5.73
CA GLY A 69 -3.32 -5.72 -5.77
C GLY A 69 -4.48 -6.70 -5.96
N VAL A 70 -4.45 -7.56 -6.97
CA VAL A 70 -5.51 -8.55 -7.22
C VAL A 70 -5.70 -9.49 -6.03
N VAL A 71 -4.61 -9.97 -5.41
CA VAL A 71 -4.68 -10.87 -4.25
C VAL A 71 -5.33 -10.17 -3.04
N VAL A 72 -4.88 -8.96 -2.69
CA VAL A 72 -5.44 -8.21 -1.56
C VAL A 72 -6.87 -7.75 -1.86
N GLY A 73 -7.17 -7.40 -3.12
CA GLY A 73 -8.52 -7.09 -3.57
C GLY A 73 -9.46 -8.29 -3.49
N ALA A 74 -9.03 -9.47 -3.90
CA ALA A 74 -9.81 -10.69 -3.76
C ALA A 74 -10.14 -11.00 -2.28
N ALA A 75 -9.18 -10.79 -1.38
CA ALA A 75 -9.42 -10.88 0.06
C ALA A 75 -10.46 -9.84 0.53
N GLY A 76 -10.41 -8.61 0.01
CA GLY A 76 -11.43 -7.59 0.27
C GLY A 76 -12.84 -7.98 -0.20
N VAL A 77 -12.95 -8.59 -1.40
CA VAL A 77 -14.23 -9.13 -1.91
C VAL A 77 -14.75 -10.23 -1.00
N ALA A 78 -13.90 -11.20 -0.63
CA ALA A 78 -14.27 -12.30 0.26
C ALA A 78 -14.72 -11.81 1.64
N LEU A 79 -14.03 -10.82 2.19
CA LEU A 79 -14.42 -10.18 3.45
C LEU A 79 -15.80 -9.51 3.31
N GLY A 80 -16.00 -8.70 2.27
CA GLY A 80 -17.29 -8.04 2.06
C GLY A 80 -18.44 -9.01 1.82
N ALA A 81 -18.20 -10.11 1.11
CA ALA A 81 -19.18 -11.16 0.88
C ALA A 81 -19.56 -11.90 2.18
N SER A 82 -18.60 -12.12 3.08
CA SER A 82 -18.85 -12.78 4.37
C SER A 82 -19.52 -11.86 5.41
N THR A 83 -19.35 -10.54 5.31
CA THR A 83 -20.03 -9.56 6.18
C THR A 83 -21.41 -9.12 5.69
N ALA A 84 -21.75 -9.39 4.43
CA ALA A 84 -23.03 -8.99 3.83
C ALA A 84 -24.26 -9.65 4.50
N GLY A 85 -24.07 -10.65 5.37
CA GLY A 85 -25.12 -11.28 6.17
C GLY A 85 -25.05 -11.02 7.69
N SER A 86 -23.99 -10.39 8.22
CA SER A 86 -23.74 -10.29 9.67
C SER A 86 -23.82 -8.87 10.26
N LEU A 87 -24.12 -7.86 9.44
CA LEU A 87 -24.26 -6.46 9.84
C LEU A 87 -25.72 -6.00 10.01
N ALA A 88 -26.67 -6.93 10.20
CA ALA A 88 -28.02 -6.55 10.62
C ALA A 88 -27.91 -5.79 11.96
N PRO A 89 -28.30 -4.50 12.05
CA PRO A 89 -28.05 -3.72 13.25
C PRO A 89 -28.89 -4.24 14.41
N SER A 90 -28.22 -4.62 15.50
CA SER A 90 -28.83 -4.64 16.82
C SER A 90 -29.00 -3.19 17.31
N GLY A 91 -30.11 -2.54 16.92
CA GLY A 91 -30.66 -1.40 17.66
C GLY A 91 -30.32 0.03 17.22
N GLY A 92 -30.28 0.34 15.93
CA GLY A 92 -30.23 1.72 15.43
C GLY A 92 -30.60 1.79 13.94
N ALA A 93 -31.11 2.95 13.48
CA ALA A 93 -31.55 3.17 12.10
C ALA A 93 -30.42 2.84 11.10
N GLY A 94 -30.43 1.61 10.59
CA GLY A 94 -29.42 1.09 9.69
C GLY A 94 -29.55 1.74 8.32
N VAL A 95 -28.49 2.43 7.90
CA VAL A 95 -28.29 2.74 6.49
C VAL A 95 -27.79 1.45 5.85
N SER A 96 -28.65 0.75 5.11
CA SER A 96 -28.27 -0.38 4.27
C SER A 96 -27.28 0.12 3.20
N LEU A 97 -26.01 -0.19 3.42
CA LEU A 97 -24.89 0.18 2.55
C LEU A 97 -24.76 -0.78 1.36
N ASP A 98 -25.86 -1.45 0.98
CA ASP A 98 -25.90 -2.53 0.01
C ASP A 98 -25.34 -2.07 -1.34
N THR A 99 -25.52 -0.79 -1.65
CA THR A 99 -24.95 -0.13 -2.84
C THR A 99 -24.71 1.36 -2.61
N VAL A 100 -23.44 1.77 -2.49
CA VAL A 100 -23.00 3.17 -2.57
C VAL A 100 -22.28 3.34 -3.90
N GLY A 101 -22.74 4.29 -4.73
CA GLY A 101 -22.17 4.50 -6.07
C GLY A 101 -22.37 3.33 -7.04
N GLY A 102 -23.38 2.47 -6.82
CA GLY A 102 -23.70 1.35 -7.72
C GLY A 102 -22.85 0.08 -7.54
N LEU A 103 -21.81 0.10 -6.69
CA LEU A 103 -21.03 -1.10 -6.36
C LEU A 103 -21.51 -1.76 -5.07
N PRO A 104 -21.63 -3.09 -5.01
CA PRO A 104 -21.90 -3.81 -3.77
C PRO A 104 -20.75 -3.65 -2.77
N THR A 105 -21.01 -3.83 -1.47
CA THR A 105 -19.99 -3.73 -0.40
C THR A 105 -18.75 -4.57 -0.69
N ALA A 106 -18.93 -5.80 -1.16
CA ALA A 106 -17.83 -6.66 -1.58
C ALA A 106 -16.99 -6.05 -2.70
N GLY A 107 -17.62 -5.42 -3.69
CA GLY A 107 -16.92 -4.71 -4.76
C GLY A 107 -16.11 -3.52 -4.25
N ARG A 108 -16.65 -2.74 -3.30
CA ARG A 108 -15.95 -1.59 -2.71
C ARG A 108 -14.75 -2.01 -1.87
N LEU A 109 -14.91 -3.03 -1.01
CA LEU A 109 -13.80 -3.58 -0.24
C LEU A 109 -12.76 -4.25 -1.14
N GLY A 110 -13.19 -4.87 -2.24
CA GLY A 110 -12.29 -5.41 -3.25
C GLY A 110 -11.46 -4.34 -3.96
N ALA A 111 -12.10 -3.26 -4.41
CA ALA A 111 -11.40 -2.12 -5.02
C ALA A 111 -10.44 -1.44 -4.03
N PHE A 112 -10.86 -1.30 -2.77
CA PHE A 112 -10.01 -0.77 -1.71
C PHE A 112 -8.80 -1.68 -1.46
N GLY A 113 -9.00 -2.98 -1.28
CA GLY A 113 -7.92 -3.95 -1.12
C GLY A 113 -6.95 -3.95 -2.30
N PHE A 114 -7.46 -3.85 -3.54
CA PHE A 114 -6.64 -3.72 -4.73
C PHE A 114 -5.74 -2.49 -4.69
N LEU A 115 -6.30 -1.34 -4.35
CA LEU A 115 -5.54 -0.10 -4.19
C LEU A 115 -4.43 -0.27 -3.14
N LEU A 116 -4.74 -0.83 -1.97
CA LEU A 116 -3.76 -1.03 -0.90
C LEU A 116 -2.61 -1.95 -1.34
N GLY A 117 -2.91 -3.06 -2.01
CA GLY A 117 -1.88 -3.98 -2.51
C GLY A 117 -0.97 -3.33 -3.55
N VAL A 118 -1.54 -2.54 -4.47
CA VAL A 118 -0.76 -1.78 -5.46
C VAL A 118 0.10 -0.72 -4.78
N LEU A 119 -0.44 0.06 -3.84
CA LEU A 119 0.30 1.10 -3.13
C LEU A 119 1.44 0.53 -2.29
N ALA A 120 1.26 -0.64 -1.67
CA ALA A 120 2.31 -1.33 -0.93
C ALA A 120 3.54 -1.59 -1.81
N VAL A 121 3.34 -2.26 -2.95
CA VAL A 121 4.45 -2.55 -3.87
C VAL A 121 4.96 -1.28 -4.55
N ALA A 122 4.09 -0.36 -4.96
CA ALA A 122 4.51 0.89 -5.58
C ALA A 122 5.41 1.73 -4.67
N SER A 123 5.09 1.80 -3.37
CA SER A 123 5.95 2.48 -2.38
C SER A 123 7.33 1.83 -2.26
N HIS A 124 7.40 0.50 -2.37
CA HIS A 124 8.64 -0.24 -2.42
C HIS A 124 9.48 0.14 -3.63
N LEU A 125 8.87 0.10 -4.82
CA LEU A 125 9.51 0.46 -6.09
C LEU A 125 10.04 1.90 -6.06
N LEU A 126 9.25 2.85 -5.55
CA LEU A 126 9.66 4.24 -5.39
C LEU A 126 10.89 4.36 -4.48
N GLY A 127 10.91 3.64 -3.34
CA GLY A 127 12.09 3.58 -2.47
C GLY A 127 13.32 3.04 -3.20
N ASP A 128 13.14 2.02 -4.04
CA ASP A 128 14.24 1.43 -4.79
C ASP A 128 14.77 2.29 -5.94
N VAL A 129 13.92 3.09 -6.58
CA VAL A 129 14.32 4.11 -7.56
C VAL A 129 15.26 5.15 -6.95
N LEU A 130 15.16 5.44 -5.65
CA LEU A 130 16.07 6.38 -4.97
C LEU A 130 17.51 5.85 -4.89
N THR A 131 17.72 4.54 -5.07
CA THR A 131 19.02 3.88 -4.92
C THR A 131 19.75 3.70 -6.25
N PRO A 132 21.10 3.74 -6.30
CA PRO A 132 21.86 3.54 -7.54
C PRO A 132 21.48 2.28 -8.31
N LYS A 133 21.17 1.19 -7.61
CA LYS A 133 20.79 -0.09 -8.23
C LYS A 133 19.48 -0.01 -9.02
N GLY A 134 18.57 0.92 -8.68
CA GLY A 134 17.32 1.19 -9.42
C GLY A 134 16.42 -0.04 -9.65
N ILE A 135 15.49 0.07 -10.58
CA ILE A 135 14.56 -1.01 -10.98
C ILE A 135 14.27 -1.00 -12.48
N THR A 136 13.73 -2.10 -13.02
CA THR A 136 13.14 -2.17 -14.38
C THR A 136 11.66 -2.51 -14.28
N PRO A 137 10.79 -1.53 -13.96
CA PRO A 137 9.44 -1.78 -13.46
C PRO A 137 8.50 -2.37 -14.52
N PHE A 138 8.82 -2.23 -15.80
CA PHE A 138 7.98 -2.66 -16.91
C PHE A 138 8.44 -3.98 -17.54
N ARG A 139 9.33 -4.75 -16.90
CA ARG A 139 9.64 -6.11 -17.37
C ARG A 139 8.38 -6.99 -17.33
N PRO A 140 8.23 -7.93 -18.29
CA PRO A 140 9.14 -8.23 -19.40
C PRO A 140 8.93 -7.37 -20.66
N VAL A 141 7.92 -6.48 -20.67
CA VAL A 141 7.53 -5.68 -21.84
C VAL A 141 8.61 -4.66 -22.23
N SER A 142 9.25 -4.04 -21.25
CA SER A 142 10.35 -3.10 -21.45
C SER A 142 11.51 -3.35 -20.50
N ARG A 143 12.73 -3.08 -20.98
CA ARG A 143 13.96 -3.14 -20.19
C ARG A 143 14.40 -1.76 -19.68
N ALA A 144 13.56 -0.74 -19.80
CA ALA A 144 13.85 0.61 -19.28
C ALA A 144 14.18 0.54 -17.78
N HIS A 145 15.34 1.08 -17.42
CA HIS A 145 15.87 1.11 -16.05
C HIS A 145 15.66 2.50 -15.45
N TYR A 146 15.14 2.53 -14.23
CA TYR A 146 14.78 3.75 -13.51
C TYR A 146 15.60 3.82 -12.22
N THR A 147 16.35 4.91 -12.09
CA THR A 147 17.13 5.24 -10.91
C THR A 147 17.32 6.75 -10.83
N VAL A 148 17.19 7.31 -9.63
CA VAL A 148 17.57 8.69 -9.32
C VAL A 148 18.96 8.73 -8.68
N SER A 149 19.45 7.61 -8.14
CA SER A 149 20.77 7.50 -7.50
C SER A 149 21.02 8.55 -6.40
N LEU A 150 19.97 8.91 -5.65
CA LEU A 150 20.03 9.94 -4.62
C LEU A 150 20.84 9.50 -3.39
N CYS A 151 20.67 8.25 -2.97
CA CYS A 151 21.37 7.70 -1.80
C CYS A 151 21.58 6.20 -1.93
N ARG A 152 22.62 5.67 -1.28
CA ARG A 152 22.81 4.21 -1.22
C ARG A 152 21.76 3.56 -0.31
N ALA A 153 21.42 2.31 -0.62
CA ALA A 153 20.42 1.55 0.14
C ALA A 153 20.79 1.38 1.63
N ASP A 154 22.09 1.30 1.92
CA ASP A 154 22.70 1.14 3.24
C ASP A 154 22.94 2.47 3.99
N ASN A 155 22.58 3.61 3.39
CA ASN A 155 22.71 4.90 4.04
C ASN A 155 21.68 5.02 5.19
N VAL A 156 22.16 4.86 6.43
CA VAL A 156 21.31 4.89 7.64
C VAL A 156 20.56 6.21 7.76
N ALA A 157 21.20 7.34 7.48
CA ALA A 157 20.58 8.66 7.56
C ALA A 157 19.42 8.79 6.56
N ALA A 158 19.60 8.35 5.31
CA ALA A 158 18.54 8.40 4.30
C ALA A 158 17.33 7.52 4.68
N ASN A 159 17.58 6.31 5.19
CA ASN A 159 16.52 5.42 5.67
C ASN A 159 15.76 6.04 6.85
N LEU A 160 16.47 6.66 7.80
CA LEU A 160 15.86 7.33 8.94
C LEU A 160 15.07 8.57 8.52
N VAL A 161 15.61 9.41 7.63
CA VAL A 161 14.92 10.60 7.12
C VAL A 161 13.59 10.20 6.48
N LEU A 162 13.58 9.19 5.61
CA LEU A 162 12.35 8.67 5.00
C LEU A 162 11.36 8.16 6.06
N LEU A 163 11.83 7.38 7.04
CA LEU A 163 10.98 6.88 8.12
C LEU A 163 10.37 8.03 8.94
N THR A 164 11.20 8.96 9.39
CA THR A 164 10.76 10.11 10.19
C THR A 164 9.83 11.02 9.42
N ALA A 165 10.08 11.25 8.13
CA ALA A 165 9.20 12.04 7.27
C ALA A 165 7.85 11.34 7.10
N GLY A 166 7.84 10.03 6.84
CA GLY A 166 6.61 9.24 6.77
C GLY A 166 5.78 9.33 8.05
N VAL A 167 6.41 9.10 9.21
CA VAL A 167 5.74 9.22 10.51
C VAL A 167 5.22 10.63 10.75
N ALA A 168 6.02 11.67 10.48
CA ALA A 168 5.63 13.06 10.67
C ALA A 168 4.41 13.43 9.81
N VAL A 169 4.39 13.03 8.53
CA VAL A 169 3.25 13.26 7.63
C VAL A 169 2.02 12.48 8.12
N THR A 170 2.17 11.23 8.55
CA THR A 170 1.05 10.46 9.12
C THR A 170 0.47 11.15 10.36
N VAL A 171 1.32 11.63 11.28
CA VAL A 171 0.86 12.39 12.45
C VAL A 171 0.16 13.68 12.03
N ALA A 172 0.72 14.43 11.08
CA ALA A 172 0.10 15.66 10.57
C ALA A 172 -1.29 15.39 9.97
N VAL A 173 -1.44 14.30 9.20
CA VAL A 173 -2.74 13.86 8.67
C VAL A 173 -3.73 13.54 9.79
N LEU A 174 -3.30 12.81 10.82
CA LEU A 174 -4.15 12.47 11.96
C LEU A 174 -4.57 13.72 12.75
N LEU A 175 -3.67 14.68 12.95
CA LEU A 175 -3.98 15.94 13.64
C LEU A 175 -4.95 16.79 12.82
N ALA A 176 -4.71 16.92 11.51
CA ALA A 176 -5.56 17.70 10.62
C ALA A 176 -6.99 17.13 10.52
N ALA A 177 -7.15 15.80 10.62
CA ALA A 177 -8.46 15.15 10.63
C ALA A 177 -9.27 15.34 11.93
N ARG A 178 -8.67 15.93 12.97
CA ARG A 178 -9.31 16.19 14.27
C ARG A 178 -9.56 17.68 14.53
N LEU A 179 -9.20 18.55 13.59
CA LEU A 179 -9.50 19.98 13.57
C LEU A 179 -10.83 20.25 12.86
#